data_AF-X1ING7-F1
#
_entry.id   AF-X1ING7-F1
#
_cell.length_a   1.000
_cell.length_b   1.000
_cell.length_c   1.000
_cell.angle_alpha   90.00
_cell.angle_beta   90.00
_cell.angle_gamma   90.00
#
_symmetry.space_group_name_H-M   'P 1'
#
loop_
_entity.id
_entity.type
_entity.pdbx_description
1 polymer ?
#
loop_
_entity_poly.entity_id
_entity_poly.type
_entity_poly.pdbx_seq_one_letter_code
_entity_poly.pdbx_strand_id
1 'polypeptide(L)'
;MPEIKQDLRSATMIVAADNSLHKNMANYVCAGTADDVQINEALNALPAAGGRVILLEGTFNCTANLIIPAAVTLEGQSYNTVLSFAGDAITNALTINGDGVNIKNLIAILAAGAGIPTARPNVIYNNSYDHILLENLFVYGDESVGDDGSNLRQCGILFVDGAYSKIINCYTADNDRHGIHLNNTTNCIVEGNHSRSNGQV
;
A
#
# COMPACT_ATOMS: atom_id res chain seq x y z
N MET A 1 4.49 -6.13 43.66
CA MET A 1 4.92 -6.46 42.29
C MET A 1 4.58 -5.25 41.43
N PRO A 2 5.55 -4.59 40.77
CA PRO A 2 5.21 -3.45 39.93
C PRO A 2 4.37 -3.95 38.77
N GLU A 3 3.24 -3.30 38.52
CA GLU A 3 2.42 -3.50 37.34
C GLU A 3 3.28 -3.16 36.11
N ILE A 4 3.58 -4.16 35.27
CA ILE A 4 4.13 -3.93 33.95
C ILE A 4 3.00 -3.29 33.15
N LYS A 5 2.99 -1.96 33.09
CA LYS A 5 2.17 -1.26 32.11
C LYS A 5 2.74 -1.65 30.76
N GLN A 6 2.09 -2.61 30.08
CA GLN A 6 2.25 -2.81 28.65
C GLN A 6 2.14 -1.42 28.02
N ASP A 7 3.10 -1.01 27.21
CA ASP A 7 3.13 0.34 26.69
C ASP A 7 1.87 0.59 25.84
N LEU A 8 0.86 1.24 26.43
CA LEU A 8 -0.45 1.52 25.83
C LEU A 8 -0.43 2.72 24.88
N ARG A 9 0.76 3.29 24.60
CA ARG A 9 0.90 4.29 23.54
C ARG A 9 0.64 3.58 22.21
N SER A 10 -0.26 4.10 21.37
CA SER A 10 -0.40 3.63 19.98
C SER A 10 1.01 3.61 19.36
N ALA A 11 1.52 2.40 19.10
CA ALA A 11 2.91 2.23 18.72
C ALA A 11 3.10 2.89 17.36
N THR A 12 3.91 3.94 17.32
CA THR A 12 4.34 4.56 16.08
C THR A 12 5.74 4.05 15.78
N MET A 13 5.88 3.34 14.66
CA MET A 13 7.18 2.97 14.10
C MET A 13 7.52 3.92 12.96
N ILE A 14 8.76 4.42 12.94
CA ILE A 14 9.28 5.28 11.88
C ILE A 14 10.24 4.45 11.03
N VAL A 15 10.03 4.46 9.71
CA VAL A 15 10.90 3.77 8.74
C VAL A 15 11.44 4.81 7.77
N ALA A 16 12.75 4.83 7.58
CA ALA A 16 13.43 5.71 6.65
C ALA A 16 13.93 4.96 5.42
N ALA A 17 13.77 5.57 4.25
CA ALA A 17 14.47 5.15 3.03
C ALA A 17 15.98 5.40 3.17
N ASP A 18 16.80 4.74 2.34
CA ASP A 18 18.25 4.95 2.38
C ASP A 18 18.64 6.39 2.02
N ASN A 19 17.82 7.06 1.21
CA ASN A 19 18.03 8.42 0.73
C ASN A 19 17.28 9.48 1.55
N SER A 20 16.69 9.11 2.69
CA SER A 20 16.10 10.06 3.64
C SER A 20 17.19 10.90 4.33
N LEU A 21 16.90 12.19 4.55
CA LEU A 21 17.80 13.17 5.15
C LEU A 21 18.15 12.82 6.61
N HIS A 22 17.16 12.39 7.38
CA HIS A 22 17.30 12.11 8.81
C HIS A 22 17.15 10.62 9.13
N LYS A 23 17.52 9.74 8.19
CA LYS A 23 17.31 8.29 8.29
C LYS A 23 17.77 7.67 9.61
N ASN A 24 18.90 8.12 10.16
CA ASN A 24 19.46 7.58 11.41
C ASN A 24 18.62 7.85 12.67
N MET A 25 17.56 8.66 12.56
CA MET A 25 16.60 8.89 13.66
C MET A 25 15.39 7.96 13.61
N ALA A 26 15.24 7.15 12.56
CA ALA A 26 14.15 6.20 12.42
C ALA A 26 14.36 4.94 13.26
N ASN A 27 13.27 4.20 13.51
CA ASN A 27 13.35 2.89 14.16
C ASN A 27 13.94 1.85 13.21
N TYR A 28 13.65 1.98 11.91
CA TYR A 28 14.18 1.14 10.85
C TYR A 28 14.77 2.02 9.75
N VAL A 29 15.94 1.64 9.25
CA VAL A 29 16.60 2.29 8.11
C VAL A 29 16.73 1.26 7.00
N CYS A 30 16.12 1.56 5.86
CA CYS A 30 16.16 0.71 4.69
C CYS A 30 17.52 0.77 3.99
N ALA A 31 17.84 -0.28 3.23
CA ALA A 31 19.12 -0.41 2.55
C ALA A 31 19.12 0.20 1.14
N GLY A 32 17.93 0.53 0.61
CA GLY A 32 17.73 0.99 -0.77
C GLY A 32 17.51 -0.15 -1.75
N THR A 33 17.29 -1.36 -1.27
CA THR A 33 17.04 -2.59 -2.05
C THR A 33 16.32 -3.59 -1.16
N ALA A 34 15.25 -4.19 -1.67
CA ALA A 34 14.39 -5.09 -0.90
C ALA A 34 13.89 -4.44 0.41
N ASP A 35 13.52 -3.16 0.33
CA ASP A 35 13.07 -2.35 1.47
C ASP A 35 11.72 -2.84 2.03
N ASP A 36 11.03 -3.69 1.27
CA ASP A 36 9.87 -4.44 1.74
C ASP A 36 10.14 -5.25 3.00
N VAL A 37 11.38 -5.74 3.20
CA VAL A 37 11.77 -6.48 4.40
C VAL A 37 11.66 -5.60 5.64
N GLN A 38 12.30 -4.43 5.66
CA GLN A 38 12.30 -3.55 6.83
C GLN A 38 10.92 -2.94 7.09
N ILE A 39 10.15 -2.63 6.04
CA ILE A 39 8.79 -2.11 6.20
C ILE A 39 7.88 -3.20 6.80
N ASN A 40 7.93 -4.43 6.29
CA ASN A 40 7.14 -5.54 6.85
C ASN A 40 7.57 -5.88 8.28
N GLU A 41 8.86 -5.81 8.62
CA GLU A 41 9.33 -5.93 10.01
C GLU A 41 8.74 -4.85 10.92
N ALA A 42 8.72 -3.59 10.47
CA ALA A 42 8.13 -2.48 11.22
C ALA A 42 6.60 -2.65 11.41
N LEU A 43 5.90 -3.11 10.38
CA LEU A 43 4.47 -3.43 10.43
C LEU A 43 4.19 -4.56 11.43
N ASN A 44 4.98 -5.63 11.40
CA ASN A 44 4.85 -6.78 12.28
C ASN A 44 5.27 -6.51 13.73
N ALA A 45 6.09 -5.47 13.97
CA ALA A 45 6.49 -5.05 15.31
C ALA A 45 5.40 -4.24 16.03
N LEU A 46 4.31 -3.86 15.34
CA LEU A 46 3.19 -3.19 15.98
C LEU A 46 2.43 -4.15 16.93
N PRO A 47 1.83 -3.62 18.02
CA PRO A 47 0.96 -4.40 18.89
C PRO A 47 -0.23 -4.99 18.13
N ALA A 48 -0.80 -6.07 18.66
CA ALA A 48 -2.00 -6.69 18.09
C ALA A 48 -3.24 -5.76 18.06
N ALA A 49 -3.24 -4.69 18.87
CA ALA A 49 -4.27 -3.66 18.84
C ALA A 49 -4.12 -2.67 17.66
N GLY A 50 -3.11 -2.85 16.82
CA GLY A 50 -2.77 -1.96 15.71
C GLY A 50 -1.79 -0.86 16.11
N GLY A 51 -1.68 0.13 15.22
CA GLY A 51 -0.72 1.22 15.38
C GLY A 51 -0.47 1.95 14.09
N ARG A 52 0.68 2.62 14.00
CA ARG A 52 1.03 3.41 12.83
C ARG A 52 2.47 3.18 12.41
N VAL A 53 2.68 2.99 11.13
CA VAL A 53 3.99 3.07 10.48
C VAL A 53 4.07 4.39 9.72
N ILE A 54 5.04 5.23 10.07
CA ILE A 54 5.36 6.45 9.33
C ILE A 54 6.56 6.16 8.44
N LEU A 55 6.38 6.33 7.14
CA LEU A 55 7.46 6.31 6.17
C LEU A 55 7.97 7.74 5.99
N LEU A 56 9.27 7.95 6.21
CA LEU A 56 9.91 9.24 5.94
C LEU A 56 9.96 9.52 4.42
N GLU A 57 10.43 10.70 4.05
CA GLU A 57 10.72 11.05 2.66
C GLU A 57 11.77 10.11 2.05
N GLY A 58 11.70 9.93 0.74
CA GLY A 58 12.63 9.11 -0.02
C GLY A 58 11.94 8.03 -0.84
N THR A 59 12.76 7.16 -1.41
CA THR A 59 12.31 6.06 -2.29
C THR A 59 12.62 4.73 -1.63
N PHE A 60 11.58 3.93 -1.43
CA PHE A 60 11.67 2.58 -0.89
C PHE A 60 11.59 1.60 -2.06
N ASN A 61 12.67 0.87 -2.30
CA ASN A 61 12.80 -0.09 -3.41
C ASN A 61 12.37 -1.48 -2.95
N CYS A 62 11.11 -1.80 -3.19
CA CYS A 62 10.47 -3.06 -2.83
C CYS A 62 10.62 -4.11 -3.94
N THR A 63 11.00 -5.32 -3.54
CA THR A 63 11.13 -6.51 -4.40
C THR A 63 10.07 -7.57 -4.13
N ALA A 64 9.28 -7.40 -3.06
CA ALA A 64 8.13 -8.23 -2.74
C ALA A 64 6.94 -7.37 -2.26
N ASN A 65 5.82 -8.02 -1.96
CA ASN A 65 4.62 -7.37 -1.45
C ASN A 65 4.88 -6.70 -0.09
N LEU A 66 4.20 -5.58 0.15
CA LEU A 66 3.97 -5.06 1.50
C LEU A 66 2.64 -5.59 2.02
N ILE A 67 2.65 -6.21 3.20
CA ILE A 67 1.47 -6.83 3.81
C ILE A 67 1.06 -5.99 5.02
N ILE A 68 -0.10 -5.35 4.95
CA ILE A 68 -0.54 -4.36 5.95
C ILE A 68 -1.56 -5.03 6.88
N PRO A 69 -1.23 -5.30 8.16
CA PRO A 69 -2.11 -5.99 9.09
C PRO A 69 -3.34 -5.15 9.49
N ALA A 70 -4.34 -5.80 10.08
CA ALA A 70 -5.52 -5.14 10.65
C ALA A 70 -5.18 -3.98 11.59
N ALA A 71 -6.04 -2.95 11.62
CA ALA A 71 -5.95 -1.78 12.49
C ALA A 71 -4.63 -0.98 12.37
N VAL A 72 -3.95 -1.06 11.23
CA VAL A 72 -2.71 -0.34 10.97
C VAL A 72 -2.95 0.88 10.08
N THR A 73 -2.30 1.98 10.42
CA THR A 73 -2.11 3.11 9.51
C THR A 73 -0.70 3.09 8.93
N LEU A 74 -0.59 2.99 7.60
CA LEU A 74 0.66 3.23 6.85
C LEU A 74 0.60 4.63 6.25
N GLU A 75 1.49 5.51 6.68
CA GLU A 75 1.43 6.94 6.33
C GLU A 75 2.80 7.43 5.83
N GLY A 76 2.82 8.03 4.63
CA GLY A 76 4.00 8.73 4.12
C GLY A 76 4.02 10.23 4.46
N GLN A 77 5.07 10.91 4.03
CA GLN A 77 5.22 12.36 4.14
C GLN A 77 4.79 13.08 2.86
N SER A 78 3.54 12.86 2.47
CA SER A 78 2.99 13.30 1.17
C SER A 78 3.75 12.64 0.01
N TYR A 79 3.75 13.29 -1.16
CA TYR A 79 4.34 12.76 -2.38
C TYR A 79 5.88 12.71 -2.40
N ASN A 80 6.52 12.99 -1.25
CA ASN A 80 7.95 12.79 -1.07
C ASN A 80 8.29 11.36 -0.60
N THR A 81 7.29 10.56 -0.22
CA THR A 81 7.43 9.13 0.10
C THR A 81 6.99 8.32 -1.11
N VAL A 82 7.92 7.58 -1.71
CA VAL A 82 7.67 6.74 -2.90
C VAL A 82 7.96 5.29 -2.58
N LEU A 83 6.95 4.44 -2.70
CA LEU A 83 7.09 2.99 -2.69
C LEU A 83 7.22 2.51 -4.15
N SER A 84 8.38 2.01 -4.53
CA SER A 84 8.68 1.52 -5.88
C SER A 84 8.78 0.00 -5.86
N PHE A 85 7.90 -0.67 -6.60
CA PHE A 85 7.76 -2.12 -6.61
C PHE A 85 8.24 -2.69 -7.94
N ALA A 86 9.37 -3.40 -7.95
CA ALA A 86 10.02 -3.86 -9.18
C ALA A 86 10.45 -5.34 -9.17
N GLY A 87 9.97 -6.14 -8.22
CA GLY A 87 10.34 -7.55 -8.10
C GLY A 87 9.41 -8.52 -8.82
N ASP A 88 9.98 -9.63 -9.30
CA ASP A 88 9.27 -10.67 -10.06
C ASP A 88 8.32 -11.51 -9.19
N ALA A 89 8.50 -11.50 -7.86
CA ALA A 89 7.71 -12.30 -6.92
C ALA A 89 6.41 -11.59 -6.47
N ILE A 90 6.15 -10.38 -6.95
CA ILE A 90 5.03 -9.56 -6.48
C ILE A 90 3.71 -10.13 -7.01
N THR A 91 2.77 -10.41 -6.11
CA THR A 91 1.40 -10.80 -6.47
C THR A 91 0.42 -9.63 -6.39
N ASN A 92 0.65 -8.69 -5.48
CA ASN A 92 0.06 -7.35 -5.43
C ASN A 92 1.04 -6.45 -4.66
N ALA A 93 1.23 -5.21 -5.06
CA ALA A 93 2.27 -4.37 -4.43
C ALA A 93 1.97 -4.09 -2.95
N LEU A 94 0.79 -3.52 -2.65
CA LEU A 94 0.25 -3.30 -1.31
C LEU A 94 -0.93 -4.24 -1.07
N THR A 95 -0.77 -5.17 -0.12
CA THR A 95 -1.81 -6.15 0.24
C THR A 95 -2.39 -5.81 1.60
N ILE A 96 -3.68 -5.45 1.64
CA ILE A 96 -4.43 -5.26 2.88
C ILE A 96 -4.77 -6.63 3.47
N ASN A 97 -4.42 -6.84 4.74
CA ASN A 97 -4.54 -8.12 5.43
C ASN A 97 -5.26 -7.96 6.77
N GLY A 98 -6.40 -7.26 6.75
CA GLY A 98 -7.24 -7.04 7.92
C GLY A 98 -8.12 -5.81 7.81
N ASP A 99 -9.15 -5.78 8.67
CA ASP A 99 -10.07 -4.64 8.77
C ASP A 99 -9.39 -3.39 9.35
N GLY A 100 -9.94 -2.22 9.04
CA GLY A 100 -9.53 -0.97 9.66
C GLY A 100 -8.13 -0.49 9.25
N VAL A 101 -7.65 -0.91 8.08
CA VAL A 101 -6.37 -0.45 7.52
C VAL A 101 -6.53 0.92 6.87
N ASN A 102 -5.58 1.81 7.16
CA ASN A 102 -5.49 3.12 6.52
C ASN A 102 -4.15 3.23 5.76
N ILE A 103 -4.18 3.64 4.49
CA ILE A 103 -2.97 3.94 3.70
C ILE A 103 -3.08 5.38 3.21
N LYS A 104 -2.09 6.22 3.56
CA LYS A 104 -2.18 7.66 3.35
C LYS A 104 -0.91 8.33 2.88
N ASN A 105 -1.07 9.44 2.15
CA ASN A 105 -0.04 10.46 1.93
C ASN A 105 1.26 9.91 1.30
N LEU A 106 1.18 9.09 0.26
CA LEU A 106 2.34 8.49 -0.40
C LEU A 106 2.10 8.22 -1.89
N ILE A 107 3.19 7.89 -2.60
CA ILE A 107 3.14 7.35 -3.96
C ILE A 107 3.42 5.84 -3.90
N ALA A 108 2.63 5.04 -4.61
CA ALA A 108 2.89 3.63 -4.87
C ALA A 108 3.02 3.41 -6.38
N ILE A 109 4.13 2.80 -6.81
CA ILE A 109 4.44 2.56 -8.22
C ILE A 109 4.72 1.07 -8.40
N LEU A 110 3.93 0.41 -9.24
CA LEU A 110 4.30 -0.89 -9.79
C LEU A 110 5.13 -0.65 -11.06
N ALA A 111 6.38 -1.07 -11.06
CA ALA A 111 7.28 -0.86 -12.19
C ALA A 111 6.90 -1.71 -13.39
N ALA A 112 7.34 -1.27 -14.58
CA ALA A 112 7.08 -1.98 -15.83
C ALA A 112 7.59 -3.43 -15.79
N GLY A 113 6.71 -4.40 -16.06
CA GLY A 113 7.03 -5.82 -16.07
C GLY A 113 7.11 -6.46 -14.68
N ALA A 114 6.80 -5.73 -13.61
CA ALA A 114 6.94 -6.24 -12.25
C ALA A 114 5.86 -7.28 -11.90
N GLY A 115 6.24 -8.21 -11.03
CA GLY A 115 5.38 -9.23 -10.47
C GLY A 115 5.28 -10.52 -11.29
N ILE A 116 4.54 -11.47 -10.72
CA ILE A 116 4.44 -12.81 -11.27
C ILE A 116 3.55 -12.75 -12.53
N PRO A 117 3.99 -13.26 -13.70
CA PRO A 117 3.24 -13.18 -14.95
C PRO A 117 1.83 -13.79 -14.89
N THR A 118 1.60 -14.79 -14.03
CA THR A 118 0.28 -15.40 -13.84
C THR A 118 -0.59 -14.62 -12.85
N ALA A 119 0.02 -13.92 -11.88
CA ALA A 119 -0.70 -13.15 -10.89
C ALA A 119 -1.15 -11.79 -11.43
N ARG A 120 -0.32 -11.14 -12.27
CA ARG A 120 -0.58 -9.84 -12.92
C ARG A 120 -1.05 -8.80 -11.89
N PRO A 121 -0.12 -8.30 -11.08
CA PRO A 121 -0.43 -7.67 -9.80
C PRO A 121 -1.31 -6.43 -9.93
N ASN A 122 -2.12 -6.20 -8.91
CA ASN A 122 -2.71 -4.89 -8.65
C ASN A 122 -1.73 -4.06 -7.81
N VAL A 123 -1.84 -2.72 -7.85
CA VAL A 123 -0.99 -1.87 -7.00
C VAL A 123 -1.48 -1.92 -5.56
N ILE A 124 -2.78 -1.75 -5.32
CA ILE A 124 -3.40 -1.89 -3.99
C ILE A 124 -4.51 -2.93 -4.08
N TYR A 125 -4.46 -3.93 -3.21
CA TYR A 125 -5.41 -5.04 -3.18
C TYR A 125 -6.04 -5.20 -1.79
N ASN A 126 -7.38 -5.15 -1.77
CA ASN A 126 -8.21 -5.51 -0.63
C ASN A 126 -9.08 -6.71 -1.00
N ASN A 127 -9.18 -7.71 -0.12
CA ASN A 127 -10.06 -8.86 -0.29
C ASN A 127 -10.83 -9.14 0.99
N SER A 128 -12.14 -8.91 0.96
CA SER A 128 -13.09 -9.21 2.02
C SER A 128 -12.92 -8.42 3.33
N TYR A 129 -12.02 -7.45 3.41
CA TYR A 129 -11.84 -6.63 4.61
C TYR A 129 -12.61 -5.31 4.53
N ASP A 130 -13.05 -4.86 5.70
CA ASP A 130 -13.92 -3.72 5.89
C ASP A 130 -13.21 -2.53 6.53
N HIS A 131 -13.85 -1.36 6.49
CA HIS A 131 -13.37 -0.13 7.14
C HIS A 131 -11.99 0.32 6.66
N ILE A 132 -11.67 0.08 5.40
CA ILE A 132 -10.42 0.50 4.79
C ILE A 132 -10.49 1.98 4.41
N LEU A 133 -9.40 2.71 4.62
CA LEU A 133 -9.25 4.08 4.11
C LEU A 133 -8.01 4.19 3.24
N LEU A 134 -8.20 4.49 1.98
CA LEU A 134 -7.16 4.96 1.08
C LEU A 134 -7.34 6.46 0.89
N GLU A 135 -6.32 7.25 1.24
CA GLU A 135 -6.43 8.71 1.24
C GLU A 135 -5.17 9.38 0.68
N ASN A 136 -5.36 10.30 -0.26
CA ASN A 136 -4.27 11.16 -0.76
C ASN A 136 -3.07 10.33 -1.29
N LEU A 137 -3.38 9.36 -2.16
CA LEU A 137 -2.41 8.46 -2.77
C LEU A 137 -2.21 8.77 -4.25
N PHE A 138 -0.99 8.64 -4.73
CA PHE A 138 -0.71 8.48 -6.16
C PHE A 138 -0.36 7.02 -6.43
N VAL A 139 -1.13 6.38 -7.31
CA VAL A 139 -1.06 4.94 -7.57
C VAL A 139 -0.79 4.75 -9.06
N TYR A 140 0.41 4.29 -9.38
CA TYR A 140 0.86 4.02 -10.75
C TYR A 140 0.96 2.53 -10.99
N GLY A 141 0.30 2.07 -12.04
CA GLY A 141 0.35 0.69 -12.48
C GLY A 141 1.45 0.41 -13.49
N ASP A 142 1.26 -0.70 -14.19
CA ASP A 142 2.07 -1.14 -15.31
C ASP A 142 1.18 -1.33 -16.54
N GLU A 143 1.53 -0.71 -17.66
CA GLU A 143 0.92 -0.87 -19.00
C GLU A 143 1.76 -1.73 -19.96
N SER A 144 2.95 -2.17 -19.54
CA SER A 144 3.88 -2.91 -20.40
C SER A 144 3.54 -4.40 -20.55
N VAL A 145 2.75 -4.94 -19.61
CA VAL A 145 2.27 -6.32 -19.63
C VAL A 145 0.82 -6.32 -20.10
N GLY A 146 0.57 -6.72 -21.35
CA GLY A 146 -0.72 -6.50 -22.01
C GLY A 146 -1.88 -7.37 -21.51
N ASP A 147 -3.05 -6.76 -21.33
CA ASP A 147 -4.24 -7.24 -20.61
C ASP A 147 -4.61 -8.70 -20.82
N ASP A 148 -4.95 -9.40 -19.73
CA ASP A 148 -5.43 -10.79 -19.77
C ASP A 148 -6.96 -10.94 -19.69
N GLY A 149 -7.71 -9.84 -19.65
CA GLY A 149 -9.17 -9.86 -19.67
C GLY A 149 -9.83 -10.04 -18.29
N SER A 150 -9.08 -10.17 -17.20
CA SER A 150 -9.61 -10.31 -15.84
C SER A 150 -9.83 -8.97 -15.10
N ASN A 151 -11.06 -8.70 -14.66
CA ASN A 151 -11.40 -7.54 -13.81
C ASN A 151 -10.78 -7.56 -12.40
N LEU A 152 -10.17 -8.68 -12.00
CA LEU A 152 -9.57 -8.85 -10.68
C LEU A 152 -8.04 -8.65 -10.65
N ARG A 153 -7.45 -8.17 -11.76
CA ARG A 153 -6.00 -8.07 -11.94
C ARG A 153 -5.64 -6.77 -12.68
N GLN A 154 -4.40 -6.33 -12.52
CA GLN A 154 -3.83 -5.14 -13.18
C GLN A 154 -4.58 -3.83 -12.94
N CYS A 155 -5.24 -3.73 -11.80
CA CYS A 155 -5.91 -2.52 -11.38
C CYS A 155 -4.97 -1.69 -10.50
N GLY A 156 -5.16 -0.36 -10.50
CA GLY A 156 -4.48 0.52 -9.54
C GLY A 156 -4.94 0.20 -8.13
N ILE A 157 -6.24 0.34 -7.88
CA ILE A 157 -6.89 -0.01 -6.62
C ILE A 157 -7.97 -1.04 -6.91
N LEU A 158 -7.85 -2.23 -6.33
CA LEU A 158 -8.83 -3.29 -6.43
C LEU A 158 -9.35 -3.68 -5.05
N PHE A 159 -10.64 -3.49 -4.82
CA PHE A 159 -11.35 -4.08 -3.70
C PHE A 159 -12.23 -5.22 -4.21
N VAL A 160 -12.11 -6.38 -3.58
CA VAL A 160 -12.91 -7.58 -3.87
C VAL A 160 -13.63 -7.96 -2.59
N ASP A 161 -14.95 -8.07 -2.66
CA ASP A 161 -15.81 -8.28 -1.50
C ASP A 161 -15.56 -7.20 -0.41
N GLY A 162 -16.17 -7.33 0.76
CA GLY A 162 -16.04 -6.35 1.85
C GLY A 162 -16.94 -5.12 1.73
N ALA A 163 -16.82 -4.22 2.70
CA ALA A 163 -17.74 -3.12 2.91
C ALA A 163 -17.16 -1.93 3.69
N TYR A 164 -17.95 -0.85 3.78
CA TYR A 164 -17.73 0.30 4.68
C TYR A 164 -16.39 1.03 4.50
N SER A 165 -15.82 0.92 3.31
CA SER A 165 -14.49 1.43 3.02
C SER A 165 -14.52 2.72 2.19
N LYS A 166 -13.43 3.46 2.21
CA LYS A 166 -13.33 4.79 1.60
C LYS A 166 -12.07 4.88 0.75
N ILE A 167 -12.23 5.38 -0.47
CA ILE A 167 -11.15 5.73 -1.39
C ILE A 167 -11.34 7.21 -1.70
N ILE A 168 -10.45 8.05 -1.16
CA ILE A 168 -10.64 9.50 -1.14
C ILE A 168 -9.40 10.21 -1.66
N ASN A 169 -9.58 11.17 -2.55
CA ASN A 169 -8.50 12.03 -3.06
C ASN A 169 -7.31 11.24 -3.62
N CYS A 170 -7.56 10.07 -4.19
CA CYS A 170 -6.54 9.23 -4.79
C CYS A 170 -6.43 9.51 -6.30
N TYR A 171 -5.21 9.47 -6.81
CA TYR A 171 -4.88 9.54 -8.22
C TYR A 171 -4.44 8.15 -8.68
N THR A 172 -5.10 7.60 -9.69
CA THR A 172 -4.74 6.29 -10.28
C THR A 172 -4.39 6.49 -11.75
N ALA A 173 -3.22 6.01 -12.15
CA ALA A 173 -2.80 6.14 -13.54
C ALA A 173 -1.92 5.01 -14.05
N ASP A 174 -1.89 4.92 -15.37
CA ASP A 174 -0.98 4.05 -16.12
C ASP A 174 -1.12 2.59 -15.66
N ASN A 175 -2.36 2.16 -15.40
CA ASN A 175 -2.72 0.77 -15.11
C ASN A 175 -3.25 0.12 -16.38
N ASP A 176 -2.75 -1.06 -16.76
CA ASP A 176 -3.23 -1.77 -17.95
C ASP A 176 -4.73 -2.12 -17.91
N ARG A 177 -5.35 -2.13 -16.71
CA ARG A 177 -6.80 -2.31 -16.55
C ARG A 177 -7.49 -1.13 -15.87
N HIS A 178 -8.12 -1.33 -14.72
CA HIS A 178 -8.95 -0.32 -14.07
C HIS A 178 -8.11 0.58 -13.16
N GLY A 179 -8.41 1.89 -13.13
CA GLY A 179 -7.83 2.76 -12.11
C GLY A 179 -8.29 2.38 -10.70
N ILE A 180 -9.61 2.37 -10.49
CA ILE A 180 -10.27 1.95 -9.25
C ILE A 180 -11.37 0.95 -9.61
N HIS A 181 -11.31 -0.27 -9.07
CA HIS A 181 -12.32 -1.30 -9.27
C HIS A 181 -12.87 -1.79 -7.92
N LEU A 182 -14.19 -1.72 -7.77
CA LEU A 182 -14.93 -2.32 -6.65
C LEU A 182 -15.69 -3.54 -7.17
N ASN A 183 -15.26 -4.74 -6.79
CA ASN A 183 -15.87 -5.99 -7.17
C ASN A 183 -16.64 -6.57 -5.99
N ASN A 184 -17.96 -6.66 -6.07
CA ASN A 184 -18.84 -7.14 -4.98
C ASN A 184 -18.68 -6.39 -3.63
N THR A 185 -18.05 -5.21 -3.63
CA THR A 185 -17.90 -4.39 -2.43
C THR A 185 -19.13 -3.51 -2.22
N THR A 186 -19.56 -3.33 -0.96
CA THR A 186 -20.78 -2.58 -0.63
C THR A 186 -20.54 -1.43 0.35
N ASN A 187 -21.43 -0.43 0.40
CA ASN A 187 -21.36 0.68 1.36
C ASN A 187 -20.03 1.46 1.36
N CYS A 188 -19.40 1.58 0.19
CA CYS A 188 -18.16 2.33 0.03
C CYS A 188 -18.38 3.78 -0.40
N ILE A 189 -17.41 4.63 -0.03
CA ILE A 189 -17.32 6.01 -0.51
C ILE A 189 -16.13 6.11 -1.45
N VAL A 190 -16.37 6.53 -2.68
CA VAL A 190 -15.33 6.81 -3.67
C VAL A 190 -15.48 8.27 -4.09
N GLU A 191 -14.67 9.15 -3.49
CA GLU A 191 -14.86 10.60 -3.57
C GLU A 191 -13.57 11.35 -3.89
N GLY A 192 -13.65 12.38 -4.73
CA GLY A 192 -12.51 13.27 -5.03
C GLY A 192 -11.35 12.59 -5.77
N ASN A 193 -11.57 11.41 -6.34
CA ASN A 193 -10.53 10.64 -7.02
C ASN A 193 -10.36 11.05 -8.48
N HIS A 194 -9.16 10.86 -9.01
CA HIS A 194 -8.83 11.06 -10.42
C HIS A 194 -8.27 9.76 -11.02
N SER A 195 -8.73 9.43 -12.21
CA SER A 195 -8.29 8.25 -12.99
C SER A 195 -7.85 8.74 -14.37
N ARG A 196 -6.62 8.43 -14.79
CA ARG A 196 -6.05 8.84 -16.09
C ARG A 196 -5.25 7.70 -16.70
N SER A 197 -5.36 7.50 -18.02
CA SER A 197 -4.49 6.56 -18.75
C SER A 197 -4.53 5.16 -18.13
N ASN A 198 -5.73 4.70 -17.80
CA ASN A 198 -5.95 3.32 -17.41
C ASN A 198 -6.61 2.61 -18.59
N GLY A 199 -6.24 1.35 -18.85
CA GLY A 199 -6.73 0.61 -20.02
C GLY A 199 -8.25 0.43 -20.03
N GLN A 200 -8.89 0.50 -18.86
CA GLN A 200 -10.34 0.58 -18.68
C GLN A 200 -10.70 1.64 -17.63
N VAL A 201 -11.81 2.34 -17.87
CA VAL A 201 -12.34 3.42 -17.00
C VAL A 201 -13.63 2.97 -16.35
#